data_AF-A0A928PFA7-F1
#
_entry.id   AF-A0A928PFA7-F1
#
_cell.length_a   1.000
_cell.length_b   1.000
_cell.length_c   1.000
_cell.angle_alpha   90.00
_cell.angle_beta   90.00
_cell.angle_gamma   90.00
#
_symmetry.space_group_name_H-M   'P 1'
#
loop_
_entity.id
_entity.type
_entity.pdbx_description
1 polymer ?
#
loop_
_entity_poly.entity_id
_entity_poly.type
_entity_poly.pdbx_seq_one_letter_code
_entity_poly.pdbx_strand_id
1 'polypeptide(L)'
;MNVLISGGSKNGKTAFAERAALALAGSASCGKRYYVATMIPYDDEDRKRVELHIEERAGLGFTTLEIARNIASALDLVKEDGADPAASTFLVDSTTALLLNEMYPGDYSAPADPMAAERCRRGLAGLARGAGNAVFVSDYIYSDAARYDDFTERYRADLASIDRALAEICDTVIELSCGLAVVHKGGLPQ
;
A
#
# COMPACT_ATOMS: atom_id res chain seq x y z
N MET A 1 13.91 -6.25 -0.61
CA MET A 1 13.54 -5.88 0.78
C MET A 1 12.12 -5.39 0.79
N ASN A 2 11.32 -5.88 1.73
CA ASN A 2 9.91 -5.54 1.88
C ASN A 2 9.68 -4.72 3.16
N VAL A 3 8.90 -3.65 3.04
CA VAL A 3 8.67 -2.67 4.12
C VAL A 3 7.18 -2.44 4.28
N LEU A 4 6.67 -2.55 5.50
CA LEU A 4 5.34 -2.09 5.88
C LEU A 4 5.48 -0.76 6.63
N ILE A 5 4.73 0.26 6.19
CA ILE A 5 4.61 1.55 6.85
C ILE A 5 3.15 1.75 7.23
N SER A 6 2.89 1.81 8.54
CA SER A 6 1.57 2.09 9.10
C SER A 6 1.57 3.42 9.87
N GLY A 7 0.41 3.98 10.15
CA GLY A 7 0.28 5.21 10.94
C GLY A 7 -1.01 5.99 10.65
N GLY A 8 -1.32 6.98 11.49
CA GLY A 8 -2.56 7.76 11.38
C GLY A 8 -2.67 8.58 10.10
N SER A 9 -3.86 9.14 9.83
CA SER A 9 -4.08 9.97 8.63
C SER A 9 -3.21 11.24 8.63
N LYS A 10 -2.76 11.69 7.44
CA LYS A 10 -2.04 12.96 7.22
C LYS A 10 -0.75 13.16 8.04
N ASN A 11 -0.06 12.08 8.37
CA ASN A 11 1.19 12.07 9.15
C ASN A 11 2.47 11.98 8.30
N GLY A 12 2.37 12.10 6.97
CA GLY A 12 3.51 12.00 6.05
C GLY A 12 3.90 10.59 5.62
N LYS A 13 3.01 9.58 5.79
CA LYS A 13 3.23 8.20 5.31
C LYS A 13 3.65 8.11 3.85
N THR A 14 2.89 8.70 2.93
CA THR A 14 3.16 8.64 1.49
C THR A 14 4.55 9.20 1.16
N ALA A 15 4.87 10.43 1.61
CA ALA A 15 6.18 11.04 1.39
C ALA A 15 7.34 10.23 2.02
N PHE A 16 7.13 9.60 3.18
CA PHE A 16 8.13 8.71 3.76
C PHE A 16 8.28 7.42 2.94
N ALA A 17 7.18 6.84 2.48
CA ALA A 17 7.16 5.61 1.68
C ALA A 17 7.81 5.81 0.30
N GLU A 18 7.62 6.98 -0.32
CA GLU A 18 8.31 7.38 -1.53
C GLU A 18 9.83 7.44 -1.32
N ARG A 19 10.29 8.14 -0.27
CA ARG A 19 11.73 8.18 0.06
C ARG A 19 12.30 6.79 0.36
N ALA A 20 11.55 5.94 1.06
CA ALA A 20 11.94 4.55 1.29
C ALA A 20 12.09 3.76 -0.02
N ALA A 21 11.11 3.88 -0.93
CA ALA A 21 11.18 3.23 -2.23
C ALA A 21 12.35 3.77 -3.08
N LEU A 22 12.67 5.07 -3.00
CA LEU A 22 13.83 5.66 -3.66
C LEU A 22 15.15 5.13 -3.12
N ALA A 23 15.30 5.03 -1.79
CA ALA A 23 16.49 4.50 -1.15
C ALA A 23 16.74 3.04 -1.58
N LEU A 24 15.69 2.21 -1.51
CA LEU A 24 15.74 0.79 -1.91
C LEU A 24 16.10 0.61 -3.40
N ALA A 25 15.58 1.49 -4.26
CA ALA A 25 15.88 1.49 -5.68
C ALA A 25 17.31 1.98 -6.01
N GLY A 26 17.90 2.81 -5.14
CA GLY A 26 19.25 3.37 -5.30
C GLY A 26 20.38 2.36 -5.02
N SER A 27 20.07 1.21 -4.42
CA SER A 27 21.02 0.09 -4.34
C SER A 27 21.27 -0.45 -5.76
N ALA A 28 22.54 -0.61 -6.16
CA ALA A 28 23.04 -0.79 -7.53
C ALA A 28 22.48 -1.98 -8.36
N SER A 29 21.48 -2.69 -7.85
CA SER A 29 20.83 -3.87 -8.41
C SER A 29 19.36 -3.69 -8.78
N CYS A 30 18.75 -2.51 -8.57
CA CYS A 30 17.31 -2.31 -8.77
C CYS A 30 16.98 -1.54 -10.07
N GLY A 31 16.03 -2.06 -10.84
CA GLY A 31 15.51 -1.54 -12.10
C GLY A 31 14.45 -0.45 -11.91
N LYS A 32 13.29 -0.59 -12.57
CA LYS A 32 12.23 0.43 -12.58
C LYS A 32 11.52 0.55 -11.22
N ARG A 33 10.89 1.71 -10.99
CA ARG A 33 10.08 2.01 -9.81
C ARG A 33 8.62 2.15 -10.20
N TYR A 34 7.73 1.47 -9.50
CA TYR A 34 6.31 1.47 -9.77
C TYR A 34 5.54 1.98 -8.56
N TYR A 35 4.69 2.98 -8.79
CA TYR A 35 3.71 3.44 -7.80
C TYR A 35 2.38 2.75 -8.10
N VAL A 36 1.95 1.85 -7.23
CA VAL A 36 0.69 1.14 -7.34
C VAL A 36 -0.38 1.92 -6.59
N ALA A 37 -1.11 2.76 -7.32
CA ALA A 37 -2.20 3.58 -6.80
C ALA A 37 -3.47 2.74 -6.72
N THR A 38 -3.97 2.52 -5.51
CA THR A 38 -5.13 1.66 -5.27
C THR A 38 -6.41 2.45 -5.02
N MET A 39 -6.33 3.74 -4.78
CA MET A 39 -7.50 4.58 -4.52
C MET A 39 -8.33 4.77 -5.80
N ILE A 40 -9.65 4.60 -5.68
CA ILE A 40 -10.63 5.05 -6.69
C ILE A 40 -11.17 6.41 -6.21
N PRO A 41 -11.03 7.51 -6.96
CA PRO A 41 -11.58 8.80 -6.55
C PRO A 41 -13.09 8.84 -6.77
N TYR A 42 -13.86 9.18 -5.73
CA TYR A 42 -15.33 9.23 -5.81
C TYR A 42 -15.85 10.65 -6.03
N ASP A 43 -15.26 11.63 -5.35
CA ASP A 43 -15.66 13.03 -5.42
C ASP A 43 -14.54 13.94 -5.93
N ASP A 44 -14.83 15.25 -5.98
CA ASP A 44 -13.88 16.25 -6.46
C ASP A 44 -12.76 16.52 -5.45
N GLU A 45 -12.95 16.22 -4.17
CA GLU A 45 -11.89 16.32 -3.17
C GLU A 45 -10.86 15.20 -3.37
N ASP A 46 -11.33 13.97 -3.58
CA ASP A 46 -10.48 12.83 -3.90
C ASP A 46 -9.73 13.03 -5.22
N ARG A 47 -10.39 13.55 -6.26
CA ARG A 47 -9.72 13.88 -7.53
C ARG A 47 -8.59 14.89 -7.34
N LYS A 48 -8.84 16.00 -6.63
CA LYS A 48 -7.80 17.00 -6.32
C LYS A 48 -6.66 16.41 -5.50
N ARG A 49 -6.97 15.50 -4.57
CA ARG A 49 -5.96 14.82 -3.76
C ARG A 49 -5.08 13.91 -4.63
N VAL A 50 -5.67 13.17 -5.57
CA VAL A 50 -4.93 12.35 -6.54
C VAL A 50 -4.06 13.22 -7.43
N GLU A 51 -4.58 14.32 -7.97
CA GLU A 51 -3.81 15.28 -8.79
C GLU A 51 -2.59 15.82 -8.03
N LEU A 52 -2.79 16.27 -6.78
CA LEU A 52 -1.71 16.75 -5.93
C LEU A 52 -0.64 15.67 -5.70
N HIS A 53 -1.04 14.43 -5.41
CA HIS A 53 -0.07 13.34 -5.23
C HIS A 53 0.69 12.98 -6.51
N ILE A 54 0.05 13.10 -7.68
CA ILE A 54 0.74 12.93 -8.97
C ILE A 54 1.77 14.04 -9.18
N GLU A 55 1.44 15.28 -8.84
CA GLU A 55 2.36 16.42 -8.90
C GLU A 55 3.52 16.28 -7.91
N GLU A 56 3.25 15.91 -6.66
CA GLU A 56 4.25 15.75 -5.58
C GLU A 56 5.33 14.72 -5.94
N ARG A 57 4.95 13.65 -6.63
CA ARG A 57 5.88 12.61 -7.07
C ARG A 57 6.42 12.81 -8.49
N ALA A 58 6.03 13.88 -9.18
CA ALA A 58 6.58 14.22 -10.48
C ALA A 58 8.10 14.41 -10.33
N GLY A 59 8.87 13.75 -11.20
CA GLY A 59 10.34 13.78 -11.14
C GLY A 59 10.97 12.78 -10.16
N LEU A 60 10.19 12.06 -9.34
CA LEU A 60 10.71 10.95 -8.54
C LEU A 60 10.93 9.69 -9.39
N GLY A 61 10.50 9.66 -10.65
CA GLY A 61 10.77 8.59 -11.61
C GLY A 61 9.98 7.29 -11.35
N PHE A 62 8.79 7.42 -10.76
CA PHE A 62 7.81 6.34 -10.68
C PHE A 62 7.00 6.22 -11.97
N THR A 63 6.77 4.99 -12.42
CA THR A 63 5.67 4.66 -13.33
C THR A 63 4.43 4.36 -12.50
N THR A 64 3.31 5.05 -12.75
CA THR A 64 2.06 4.82 -12.00
C THR A 64 1.30 3.64 -12.60
N LEU A 65 0.85 2.71 -11.73
CA LEU A 65 -0.08 1.64 -12.05
C LEU A 65 -1.36 1.85 -11.23
N GLU A 66 -2.48 2.10 -11.88
CA GLU A 66 -3.79 2.24 -11.22
C GLU A 66 -4.42 0.86 -11.02
N ILE A 67 -4.32 0.32 -9.82
CA ILE A 67 -4.74 -1.04 -9.48
C ILE A 67 -5.60 -1.00 -8.22
N ALA A 68 -6.90 -0.79 -8.42
CA ALA A 68 -7.84 -0.71 -7.31
C ALA A 68 -8.10 -2.06 -6.62
N ARG A 69 -7.91 -3.18 -7.34
CA ARG A 69 -8.21 -4.56 -6.92
C ARG A 69 -7.25 -5.53 -7.60
N ASN A 70 -7.19 -6.77 -7.12
CA ASN A 70 -6.31 -7.82 -7.65
C ASN A 70 -4.85 -7.36 -7.73
N ILE A 71 -4.30 -6.89 -6.61
CA ILE A 71 -2.98 -6.22 -6.54
C ILE A 71 -1.82 -7.03 -7.14
N ALA A 72 -1.94 -8.37 -7.21
CA ALA A 72 -0.94 -9.23 -7.83
C ALA A 72 -0.79 -9.00 -9.35
N SER A 73 -1.80 -8.43 -10.03
CA SER A 73 -1.72 -8.08 -11.45
C SER A 73 -0.62 -7.06 -11.75
N ALA A 74 -0.15 -6.32 -10.74
CA ALA A 74 0.98 -5.40 -10.88
C ALA A 74 2.22 -6.11 -11.44
N LEU A 75 2.47 -7.35 -11.02
CA LEU A 75 3.62 -8.12 -11.49
C LEU A 75 3.53 -8.43 -12.99
N ASP A 76 2.32 -8.64 -13.52
CA ASP A 76 2.12 -8.97 -14.92
C ASP A 76 2.18 -7.71 -15.79
N LEU A 77 1.58 -6.59 -15.34
CA LEU A 77 1.69 -5.29 -16.01
C LEU A 77 3.15 -4.81 -16.16
N VAL A 78 3.98 -5.07 -15.16
CA VAL A 78 5.41 -4.72 -15.21
C VAL A 78 6.17 -5.56 -16.25
N LYS A 79 5.84 -6.84 -16.39
CA LYS A 79 6.41 -7.69 -17.44
C LYS A 79 5.97 -7.23 -18.83
N GLU A 80 4.71 -6.82 -18.98
CA GLU A 80 4.17 -6.25 -20.23
C GLU A 80 4.87 -4.93 -20.61
N ASP A 81 5.27 -4.13 -19.63
CA ASP A 81 6.13 -2.93 -19.78
C ASP A 81 7.63 -3.26 -19.98
N GLY A 82 7.96 -4.53 -20.22
CA GLY A 82 9.30 -5.01 -20.55
C GLY A 82 10.31 -4.95 -19.40
N ALA A 83 9.83 -4.82 -18.15
CA ALA A 83 10.69 -4.82 -16.97
C ALA A 83 10.56 -6.14 -16.18
N ASP A 84 11.62 -6.48 -15.45
CA ASP A 84 11.61 -7.62 -14.54
C ASP A 84 11.05 -7.18 -13.18
N PRO A 85 9.90 -7.72 -12.71
CA PRO A 85 9.38 -7.41 -11.40
C PRO A 85 10.35 -7.75 -10.27
N ALA A 86 11.13 -8.83 -10.41
CA ALA A 86 12.10 -9.28 -9.40
C ALA A 86 13.31 -8.34 -9.29
N ALA A 87 13.52 -7.48 -10.30
CA ALA A 87 14.50 -6.41 -10.26
C ALA A 87 13.86 -5.06 -9.93
N SER A 88 12.54 -4.93 -9.81
CA SER A 88 11.85 -3.64 -9.68
C SER A 88 11.42 -3.33 -8.25
N THR A 89 11.22 -2.04 -7.95
CA THR A 89 10.69 -1.56 -6.66
C THR A 89 9.24 -1.13 -6.81
N PHE A 90 8.37 -1.59 -5.91
CA PHE A 90 6.95 -1.27 -5.87
C PHE A 90 6.61 -0.48 -4.62
N LEU A 91 5.83 0.58 -4.76
CA LEU A 91 5.20 1.30 -3.66
C LEU A 91 3.68 1.15 -3.80
N VAL A 92 3.05 0.47 -2.84
CA VAL A 92 1.59 0.29 -2.79
C VAL A 92 0.99 1.31 -1.84
N ASP A 93 0.18 2.22 -2.38
CA ASP A 93 -0.55 3.23 -1.61
C ASP A 93 -2.05 3.17 -1.96
N SER A 94 -2.91 2.63 -1.10
CA SER A 94 -2.66 1.96 0.17
C SER A 94 -3.37 0.61 0.28
N THR A 95 -2.96 -0.20 1.25
CA THR A 95 -3.66 -1.44 1.62
C THR A 95 -5.07 -1.17 2.15
N THR A 96 -5.27 0.00 2.76
CA THR A 96 -6.56 0.51 3.26
C THR A 96 -7.56 0.70 2.12
N ALA A 97 -7.17 1.41 1.05
CA ALA A 97 -8.01 1.59 -0.12
C ALA A 97 -8.22 0.26 -0.88
N LEU A 98 -7.17 -0.55 -1.02
CA LEU A 98 -7.26 -1.88 -1.63
C LEU A 98 -8.31 -2.77 -0.97
N LEU A 99 -8.32 -2.86 0.37
CA LEU A 99 -9.31 -3.65 1.10
C LEU A 99 -10.73 -3.14 0.84
N LEU A 100 -10.93 -1.82 0.89
CA LEU A 100 -12.25 -1.24 0.68
C LEU A 100 -12.80 -1.60 -0.70
N ASN A 101 -11.97 -1.48 -1.74
CA ASN A 101 -12.35 -1.82 -3.10
C ASN A 101 -12.62 -3.33 -3.29
N GLU A 102 -11.86 -4.18 -2.61
CA GLU A 102 -12.05 -5.64 -2.66
C GLU A 102 -13.32 -6.09 -1.92
N MET A 103 -13.70 -5.40 -0.83
CA MET A 103 -14.95 -5.65 -0.10
C MET A 103 -16.17 -5.22 -0.91
N TYR A 104 -16.06 -4.15 -1.71
CA TYR A 104 -17.18 -3.55 -2.44
C TYR A 104 -16.83 -3.33 -3.92
N PRO A 105 -16.89 -4.40 -4.75
CA PRO A 105 -16.61 -4.31 -6.17
C PRO A 105 -17.74 -3.61 -6.94
N GLY A 106 -17.87 -2.29 -6.77
CA GLY A 106 -18.74 -1.41 -7.58
C GLY A 106 -19.92 -0.78 -6.83
N ASP A 107 -20.46 -1.43 -5.79
CA ASP A 107 -21.61 -0.94 -5.02
C ASP A 107 -21.39 -1.11 -3.51
N TYR A 108 -21.35 0.00 -2.78
CA TYR A 108 -21.19 0.03 -1.33
C TYR A 108 -22.46 -0.33 -0.56
N SER A 109 -23.61 -0.40 -1.23
CA SER A 109 -24.87 -0.85 -0.64
C SER A 109 -25.00 -2.38 -0.61
N ALA A 110 -24.17 -3.10 -1.38
CA ALA A 110 -24.10 -4.55 -1.34
C ALA A 110 -23.42 -5.05 -0.05
N PRO A 111 -23.71 -6.28 0.40
CA PRO A 111 -22.95 -6.90 1.48
C PRO A 111 -21.46 -7.00 1.14
N ALA A 112 -20.61 -6.82 2.15
CA ALA A 112 -19.16 -6.96 2.00
C ALA A 112 -18.81 -8.35 1.47
N ASP A 113 -17.87 -8.43 0.52
CA ASP A 113 -17.32 -9.72 0.12
C ASP A 113 -16.52 -10.35 1.28
N PRO A 114 -16.95 -11.51 1.81
CA PRO A 114 -16.31 -12.13 2.96
C PRO A 114 -14.89 -12.63 2.68
N MET A 115 -14.51 -12.78 1.40
CA MET A 115 -13.19 -13.24 0.96
C MET A 115 -12.24 -12.09 0.60
N ALA A 116 -12.68 -10.83 0.69
CA ALA A 116 -11.88 -9.66 0.33
C ALA A 116 -10.53 -9.59 1.06
N ALA A 117 -10.54 -9.76 2.38
CA ALA A 117 -9.34 -9.73 3.19
C ALA A 117 -8.34 -10.84 2.81
N GLU A 118 -8.85 -12.04 2.54
CA GLU A 118 -8.02 -13.17 2.12
C GLU A 118 -7.41 -12.94 0.72
N ARG A 119 -8.18 -12.37 -0.21
CA ARG A 119 -7.66 -11.98 -1.53
C ARG A 119 -6.58 -10.90 -1.41
N CYS A 120 -6.78 -9.89 -0.57
CA CYS A 120 -5.78 -8.85 -0.30
C CYS A 120 -4.50 -9.48 0.25
N ARG A 121 -4.59 -10.30 1.30
CA ARG A 121 -3.45 -10.98 1.91
C ARG A 121 -2.67 -11.80 0.89
N ARG A 122 -3.36 -12.63 0.10
CA ARG A 122 -2.73 -13.47 -0.92
C ARG A 122 -2.07 -12.62 -2.01
N GLY A 123 -2.76 -11.59 -2.49
CA GLY A 123 -2.26 -10.71 -3.54
C GLY A 123 -1.04 -9.90 -3.09
N LEU A 124 -1.10 -9.29 -1.92
CA LEU A 124 -0.01 -8.51 -1.33
C LEU A 124 1.21 -9.40 -1.03
N ALA A 125 0.99 -10.61 -0.50
CA ALA A 125 2.07 -11.59 -0.30
C ALA A 125 2.67 -12.07 -1.63
N GLY A 126 1.85 -12.23 -2.67
CA GLY A 126 2.31 -12.52 -4.03
C GLY A 126 3.21 -11.41 -4.57
N LEU A 127 2.77 -10.15 -4.45
CA LEU A 127 3.55 -8.99 -4.85
C LEU A 127 4.88 -8.90 -4.08
N ALA A 128 4.84 -9.03 -2.75
CA ALA A 128 6.02 -9.00 -1.90
C ALA A 128 7.07 -10.07 -2.26
N ARG A 129 6.64 -11.25 -2.72
CA ARG A 129 7.54 -12.34 -3.14
C ARG A 129 8.05 -12.19 -4.58
N GLY A 130 7.26 -11.58 -5.46
CA GLY A 130 7.59 -11.41 -6.87
C GLY A 130 8.36 -10.12 -7.18
N ALA A 131 8.32 -9.14 -6.30
CA ALA A 131 9.03 -7.88 -6.43
C ALA A 131 10.47 -7.97 -5.94
N GLY A 132 11.38 -7.16 -6.50
CA GLY A 132 12.70 -6.96 -5.92
C GLY A 132 12.62 -6.24 -4.58
N ASN A 133 11.83 -5.17 -4.53
CA ASN A 133 11.46 -4.48 -3.30
C ASN A 133 9.97 -4.12 -3.32
N ALA A 134 9.32 -4.16 -2.16
CA ALA A 134 7.96 -3.67 -1.99
C ALA A 134 7.82 -2.81 -0.73
N VAL A 135 7.19 -1.65 -0.88
CA VAL A 135 6.81 -0.75 0.22
C VAL A 135 5.29 -0.70 0.27
N PHE A 136 4.71 -1.04 1.42
CA PHE A 136 3.27 -1.07 1.63
C PHE A 136 2.86 0.02 2.60
N VAL A 137 1.87 0.83 2.22
CA VAL A 137 1.28 1.86 3.09
C VAL A 137 -0.05 1.36 3.65
N SER A 138 -0.26 1.53 4.95
CA SER A 138 -1.52 1.23 5.64
C SER A 138 -1.90 2.37 6.59
N ASP A 139 -3.18 2.63 6.74
CA ASP A 139 -3.71 3.54 7.76
C ASP A 139 -3.97 2.81 9.08
N TYR A 140 -3.34 3.32 10.14
CA TYR A 140 -3.51 2.78 11.49
C TYR A 140 -4.79 3.32 12.14
N ILE A 141 -5.86 2.52 12.09
CA ILE A 141 -7.23 2.89 12.53
C ILE A 141 -7.72 2.08 13.74
N TYR A 142 -6.80 1.59 14.57
CA TYR A 142 -7.12 0.63 15.65
C TYR A 142 -7.05 1.21 17.07
N SER A 143 -6.63 2.46 17.24
CA SER A 143 -6.29 3.05 18.56
C SER A 143 -7.21 4.18 19.02
N ASP A 144 -8.37 4.38 18.39
CA ASP A 144 -9.41 5.25 18.93
C ASP A 144 -10.27 4.52 19.99
N ALA A 145 -11.09 5.28 20.71
CA ALA A 145 -12.04 4.77 21.69
C ALA A 145 -13.51 4.81 21.20
N ALA A 146 -13.71 5.00 19.89
CA ALA A 146 -15.05 5.12 19.34
C ALA A 146 -15.71 3.74 19.24
N ARG A 147 -17.04 3.75 19.31
CA ARG A 147 -17.86 2.57 19.01
C ARG A 147 -18.39 2.74 17.60
N TYR A 148 -18.02 1.81 16.74
CA TYR A 148 -18.48 1.82 15.36
C TYR A 148 -19.57 0.78 15.13
N ASP A 149 -20.25 0.90 14.00
CA ASP A 149 -21.15 -0.12 13.49
C ASP A 149 -20.40 -1.41 13.08
N ASP A 150 -21.15 -2.50 12.90
CA ASP A 150 -20.61 -3.82 12.55
C ASP A 150 -19.83 -3.81 11.22
N PHE A 151 -20.21 -2.94 10.27
CA PHE A 151 -19.53 -2.80 8.99
C PHE A 151 -18.11 -2.26 9.21
N THR A 152 -18.01 -1.18 9.97
CA THR A 152 -16.74 -0.52 10.25
C THR A 152 -15.84 -1.40 11.11
N GLU A 153 -16.39 -2.08 12.12
CA GLU A 153 -15.64 -3.04 12.92
C GLU A 153 -15.13 -4.22 12.09
N ARG A 154 -15.95 -4.72 11.14
CA ARG A 154 -15.51 -5.75 10.20
C ARG A 154 -14.35 -5.26 9.33
N TYR A 155 -14.45 -4.06 8.77
CA TYR A 155 -13.39 -3.44 7.98
C TYR A 155 -12.09 -3.30 8.79
N ARG A 156 -12.16 -2.80 10.03
CA ARG A 156 -11.00 -2.68 10.94
C ARG A 156 -10.36 -4.03 11.22
N ALA A 157 -11.17 -5.05 11.51
CA ALA A 157 -10.68 -6.41 11.78
C ALA A 157 -9.99 -7.04 10.56
N ASP A 158 -10.57 -6.85 9.37
CA ASP A 158 -10.00 -7.34 8.11
C ASP A 158 -8.72 -6.61 7.74
N LEU A 159 -8.65 -5.28 7.92
CA LEU A 159 -7.41 -4.51 7.70
C LEU A 159 -6.33 -4.94 8.69
N ALA A 160 -6.66 -5.13 9.97
CA ALA A 160 -5.72 -5.63 10.98
C ALA A 160 -5.21 -7.04 10.66
N SER A 161 -6.02 -7.87 9.99
CA SER A 161 -5.59 -9.18 9.47
C SER A 161 -4.56 -9.03 8.35
N ILE A 162 -4.76 -8.08 7.44
CA ILE A 162 -3.82 -7.75 6.37
C ILE A 162 -2.50 -7.19 6.93
N ASP A 163 -2.58 -6.19 7.82
CA ASP A 163 -1.41 -5.56 8.42
C ASP A 163 -0.53 -6.56 9.17
N ARG A 164 -1.14 -7.49 9.93
CA ARG A 164 -0.41 -8.57 10.61
C ARG A 164 0.28 -9.51 9.63
N ALA A 165 -0.42 -9.89 8.55
CA ALA A 165 0.18 -10.74 7.52
C ALA A 165 1.33 -10.04 6.79
N LEU A 166 1.21 -8.74 6.52
CA LEU A 166 2.29 -7.93 5.96
C LEU A 166 3.47 -7.79 6.94
N ALA A 167 3.20 -7.53 8.21
CA ALA A 167 4.25 -7.44 9.24
C ALA A 167 5.04 -8.74 9.40
N GLU A 168 4.39 -9.89 9.21
CA GLU A 168 5.05 -11.19 9.19
C GLU A 168 6.05 -11.32 8.03
N ILE A 169 5.63 -10.96 6.81
CA ILE A 169 6.44 -11.14 5.60
C ILE A 169 7.44 -10.01 5.32
N CYS A 170 7.20 -8.79 5.83
CA CYS A 170 8.07 -7.65 5.57
C CYS A 170 9.34 -7.73 6.41
N ASP A 171 10.48 -7.36 5.84
CA ASP A 171 11.75 -7.29 6.57
C ASP A 171 11.74 -6.16 7.61
N THR A 172 11.00 -5.09 7.31
CA THR A 172 10.89 -3.90 8.15
C THR A 172 9.44 -3.47 8.35
N VAL A 173 9.10 -3.10 9.58
CA VAL A 173 7.78 -2.58 9.97
C VAL A 173 7.98 -1.26 10.70
N ILE A 174 7.37 -0.20 10.18
CA ILE A 174 7.51 1.17 10.67
C ILE A 174 6.13 1.70 10.98
N GLU A 175 5.99 2.32 12.14
CA GLU A 175 4.86 3.19 12.46
C GLU A 175 5.29 4.64 12.34
N LEU A 176 4.51 5.45 11.63
CA LEU A 176 4.66 6.91 11.64
C LEU A 176 3.64 7.52 12.59
N SER A 177 4.14 8.23 13.59
CA SER A 177 3.32 8.94 14.57
C SER A 177 3.88 10.34 14.79
N CYS A 178 3.06 11.37 14.57
CA CYS A 178 3.46 12.78 14.68
C CYS A 178 4.77 13.14 13.93
N GLY A 179 4.98 12.55 12.75
CA GLY A 179 6.18 12.77 11.93
C GLY A 179 7.42 11.98 12.37
N LEU A 180 7.32 11.17 13.43
CA LEU A 180 8.40 10.32 13.93
C LEU A 180 8.20 8.89 13.43
N ALA A 181 9.28 8.30 12.89
CA ALA A 181 9.32 6.91 12.49
C ALA A 181 9.74 6.04 13.68
N VAL A 182 8.84 5.16 14.12
CA VAL A 182 9.07 4.13 15.12
C VAL A 182 9.25 2.80 14.40
N VAL A 183 10.43 2.19 14.54
CA VAL A 183 10.74 0.89 13.93
C VAL A 183 10.33 -0.23 14.88
N HIS A 184 9.35 -1.04 14.46
CA HIS A 184 8.85 -2.20 15.21
C HIS A 184 9.56 -3.50 14.82
N LYS A 185 10.08 -3.57 13.58
CA LYS A 185 10.84 -4.72 13.04
C LYS A 185 11.89 -4.20 12.06
N GLY A 186 13.07 -4.81 12.05
CA GLY A 186 14.12 -4.52 11.07
C GLY A 186 14.84 -3.18 11.32
N GLY A 187 15.10 -2.44 10.26
CA GLY A 187 15.82 -1.15 10.30
C GLY A 187 15.32 -0.22 9.20
N LEU A 188 15.66 1.07 9.29
CA LEU A 188 15.26 2.03 8.26
C LEU A 188 15.83 1.64 6.88
N PRO A 189 15.04 1.75 5.79
CA PRO A 189 15.54 1.54 4.44
C PRO A 189 16.70 2.50 4.14
N GLN A 190 17.80 1.97 3.60
CA GLN A 190 19.01 2.71 3.21
C GLN A 190 19.27 2.58 1.72
#